data_AF-A0A4S4K6V9-F1
#
_entry.id   AF-A0A4S4K6V9-F1
#
_cell.length_a   1.000
_cell.length_b   1.000
_cell.length_c   1.000
_cell.angle_alpha   90.00
_cell.angle_beta   90.00
_cell.angle_gamma   90.00
#
_symmetry.space_group_name_H-M   'P 1'
#
loop_
_entity.id
_entity.type
_entity.pdbx_description
1 polymer ?
#
loop_
_entity_poly.entity_id
_entity_poly.type
_entity_poly.pdbx_seq_one_letter_code
_entity_poly.pdbx_strand_id
1 'polypeptide(L)'
;MIAEKKYYVKFLMYAMLPDDPAPPVRNGKAKFKRGSQVKSDSLELDGISRCNFLAVALIQHGLEKEYLPEFPFKLWWYGSGGESKAELIEQDMEYNRVIARLLCKPNILDVTMSFDLDKIAQFRLRKRPLALDDDEITGTTTELSRGSKVPRLDFYDDASRVNGLSLINIKRKFRA
;
A
#
# COMPACT_ATOMS: atom_id res chain seq x y z
N MET A 1 -28.44 3.74 29.02
CA MET A 1 -27.03 4.15 28.92
C MET A 1 -26.22 2.89 28.72
N ILE A 2 -25.78 2.59 27.49
CA ILE A 2 -24.86 1.49 27.22
C ILE A 2 -23.47 2.08 27.48
N ALA A 3 -22.71 1.50 28.40
CA ALA A 3 -21.37 1.98 28.73
C ALA A 3 -20.45 1.82 27.51
N GLU A 4 -19.74 2.88 27.14
CA GLU A 4 -18.71 2.85 26.09
C GLU A 4 -17.65 1.81 26.45
N LYS A 5 -17.56 0.74 25.65
CA LYS A 5 -16.63 -0.35 25.90
C LYS A 5 -15.35 -0.11 25.11
N LYS A 6 -14.26 0.17 25.83
CA LYS A 6 -12.93 0.32 25.24
C LYS A 6 -12.23 -1.03 25.11
N TYR A 7 -11.56 -1.22 23.98
CA TYR A 7 -10.75 -2.40 23.69
C TYR A 7 -9.27 -2.02 23.67
N TYR A 8 -8.40 -2.93 24.08
CA TYR A 8 -6.96 -2.81 23.94
C TYR A 8 -6.54 -3.51 22.65
N VAL A 9 -6.09 -2.73 21.68
CA VAL A 9 -5.72 -3.23 20.36
C VAL A 9 -4.20 -3.23 20.22
N LYS A 10 -3.63 -4.38 19.89
CA LYS A 10 -2.21 -4.58 19.58
C LYS A 10 -2.06 -4.59 18.06
N PHE A 11 -1.30 -3.65 17.53
CA PHE A 11 -0.95 -3.53 16.11
C PHE A 11 0.43 -4.14 15.88
N LEU A 12 0.43 -5.31 15.24
CA LEU A 12 1.61 -6.08 14.91
C LEU A 12 2.00 -5.85 13.45
N MET A 13 3.16 -5.26 13.23
CA MET A 13 3.68 -4.99 11.90
C MET A 13 4.84 -5.93 11.62
N TYR A 14 4.78 -6.63 10.48
CA TYR A 14 5.91 -7.40 9.96
C TYR A 14 6.58 -6.66 8.82
N ALA A 15 7.91 -6.72 8.78
CA ALA A 15 8.71 -6.20 7.68
C ALA A 15 9.98 -7.04 7.53
N MET A 16 10.42 -7.28 6.30
CA MET A 16 11.79 -7.74 6.07
C MET A 16 12.76 -6.61 6.45
N LEU A 17 13.47 -6.79 7.56
CA LEU A 17 14.52 -5.89 7.98
C LEU A 17 15.88 -6.51 7.59
N PRO A 18 16.86 -5.68 7.18
CA PRO A 18 18.23 -6.16 7.11
C PRO A 18 18.64 -6.66 8.51
N ASP A 19 19.23 -7.85 8.62
CA ASP A 19 19.82 -8.27 9.89
C ASP A 19 20.85 -7.22 10.33
N ASP A 20 20.93 -6.96 11.64
CA ASP A 20 22.08 -6.23 12.19
C ASP A 20 23.35 -6.92 11.69
N PRO A 21 24.33 -6.17 11.13
CA PRO A 21 25.49 -6.79 10.52
C PRO A 21 26.23 -7.59 11.58
N ALA A 22 26.15 -8.92 11.47
CA ALA A 22 27.07 -9.81 12.16
C ALA A 22 28.51 -9.38 11.81
N PRO A 23 29.48 -9.52 12.73
CA PRO A 23 30.87 -9.14 12.46
C PRO A 23 31.32 -9.76 11.13
N PRO A 24 32.05 -9.01 10.29
CA PRO A 24 32.24 -9.34 8.89
C PRO A 24 32.91 -10.71 8.73
N VAL A 25 32.12 -11.71 8.34
CA VAL A 25 32.63 -12.99 7.88
C VAL A 25 32.98 -12.83 6.41
N ARG A 26 34.26 -13.03 6.06
CA ARG A 26 34.78 -12.94 4.69
C ARG A 26 33.91 -13.82 3.77
N ASN A 27 33.20 -13.22 2.82
CA ASN A 27 32.30 -13.83 1.82
C ASN A 27 30.88 -14.25 2.27
N GLY A 28 30.36 -13.79 3.41
CA GLY A 28 28.96 -14.03 3.79
C GLY A 28 27.98 -13.10 3.05
N LYS A 29 27.00 -13.64 2.31
CA LYS A 29 25.84 -12.85 1.84
C LYS A 29 25.03 -12.39 3.05
N ALA A 30 24.58 -11.14 3.05
CA ALA A 30 23.65 -10.63 4.06
C ALA A 30 22.39 -11.52 4.09
N LYS A 31 21.99 -11.95 5.29
CA LYS A 31 20.73 -12.65 5.51
C LYS A 31 19.68 -11.59 5.87
N PHE A 32 18.50 -11.70 5.29
CA PHE A 32 17.35 -10.90 5.71
C PHE A 32 16.52 -11.73 6.68
N LYS A 33 16.18 -11.15 7.83
CA LYS A 33 15.28 -11.78 8.80
C LYS A 33 14.00 -10.98 8.86
N ARG A 34 12.88 -11.68 8.93
CA ARG A 34 11.58 -11.03 9.14
C ARG A 34 11.59 -10.41 10.55
N GLY A 35 11.61 -9.09 10.59
CA GLY A 35 11.42 -8.29 11.79
C GLY A 35 9.94 -8.13 12.12
N SER A 36 9.66 -7.87 13.39
CA SER A 36 8.32 -7.62 13.89
C SER A 36 8.34 -6.46 14.87
N GLN A 37 7.44 -5.51 14.69
CA GLN A 37 7.24 -4.40 15.62
C GLN A 37 5.82 -4.47 16.18
N VAL A 38 5.70 -4.42 17.50
CA VAL A 38 4.41 -4.42 18.20
C VAL A 38 4.19 -3.04 18.80
N LYS A 39 3.05 -2.43 18.50
CA LYS A 39 2.55 -1.25 19.22
C LYS A 39 1.12 -1.52 19.69
N SER A 40 0.65 -0.80 20.69
CA SER A 40 -0.70 -0.97 21.23
C SER A 40 -1.37 0.36 21.50
N ASP A 41 -2.69 0.37 21.45
CA ASP A 41 -3.52 1.53 21.80
C ASP A 41 -4.88 1.09 22.38
N SER A 42 -5.58 2.01 23.05
CA SER A 42 -6.96 1.80 23.52
C SER A 42 -7.92 2.41 22.51
N LEU A 43 -8.78 1.58 21.92
CA LEU A 43 -9.66 1.96 20.83
C LEU A 43 -11.10 1.55 21.11
N GLU A 44 -12.04 2.43 20.77
CA GLU A 44 -13.46 2.11 20.73
C GLU A 44 -13.75 1.43 19.39
N LEU A 45 -14.23 0.19 19.46
CA LEU A 45 -14.52 -0.62 18.27
C LEU A 45 -15.97 -0.53 17.82
N ASP A 46 -16.85 0.04 18.65
CA ASP A 46 -18.23 0.24 18.25
C ASP A 46 -18.32 1.41 17.26
N GLY A 47 -18.96 1.17 16.12
CA GLY A 47 -19.12 2.17 15.06
C GLY A 47 -17.85 2.62 14.32
N ILE A 48 -16.66 2.13 14.67
CA ILE A 48 -15.43 2.48 13.93
C ILE A 48 -15.45 1.83 12.54
N SER A 49 -15.07 2.58 11.50
CA SER A 49 -14.94 2.04 10.14
C SER A 49 -13.63 1.27 9.97
N ARG A 50 -13.59 0.33 9.00
CA ARG A 50 -12.35 -0.40 8.66
C ARG A 50 -11.21 0.55 8.31
N CYS A 51 -11.47 1.57 7.50
CA CYS A 51 -10.46 2.55 7.12
C CYS A 51 -9.95 3.36 8.32
N ASN A 52 -10.81 3.76 9.25
CA ASN A 52 -10.38 4.48 10.46
C ASN A 52 -9.55 3.57 11.37
N PHE A 53 -9.95 2.31 11.52
CA PHE A 53 -9.20 1.30 12.27
C PHE A 53 -7.78 1.11 11.70
N LEU A 54 -7.67 0.99 10.36
CA LEU A 54 -6.38 0.92 9.67
C LEU A 54 -5.56 2.21 9.79
N ALA A 55 -6.20 3.38 9.72
CA ALA A 55 -5.54 4.67 9.89
C ALA A 55 -4.91 4.79 11.27
N VAL A 56 -5.61 4.38 12.34
CA VAL A 56 -5.04 4.33 13.70
C VAL A 56 -3.81 3.42 13.76
N ALA A 57 -3.88 2.24 13.14
CA ALA A 57 -2.74 1.33 13.08
C ALA A 57 -1.53 1.96 12.37
N LEU A 58 -1.74 2.64 11.24
CA LEU A 58 -0.69 3.34 10.51
C LEU A 58 -0.10 4.51 11.31
N ILE A 59 -0.94 5.33 11.93
CA ILE A 59 -0.51 6.45 12.79
C ILE A 59 0.36 5.94 13.93
N GLN A 60 -0.06 4.85 14.57
CA GLN A 60 0.68 4.28 15.68
C GLN A 60 2.09 3.84 15.24
N HIS A 61 2.24 3.32 14.03
CA HIS A 61 3.54 2.96 13.44
C HIS A 61 4.28 4.13 12.76
N GLY A 62 3.69 5.32 12.66
CA GLY A 62 4.27 6.49 11.99
C GLY A 62 4.30 6.37 10.47
N LEU A 63 3.35 5.64 9.90
CA LEU A 63 3.26 5.29 8.48
C LEU A 63 2.08 5.96 7.76
N GLU A 64 1.35 6.85 8.43
CA GLU A 64 0.14 7.50 7.93
C GLU A 64 0.36 8.35 6.67
N LYS A 65 1.60 8.83 6.48
CA LYS A 65 2.00 9.61 5.28
C LYS A 65 2.55 8.75 4.15
N GLU A 66 2.79 7.48 4.42
CA GLU A 66 3.43 6.56 3.48
C GLU A 66 2.47 5.55 2.88
N TYR A 67 1.39 5.20 3.57
CA TYR A 67 0.45 4.16 3.13
C TYR A 67 -1.00 4.63 3.20
N LEU A 68 -1.82 4.13 2.26
CA LEU A 68 -3.27 4.27 2.29
C LEU A 68 -3.89 3.25 3.25
N PRO A 69 -4.92 3.62 4.04
CA PRO A 69 -5.57 2.74 5.02
C PRO A 69 -6.61 1.80 4.38
N GLU A 70 -6.24 1.10 3.31
CA GLU A 70 -7.16 0.25 2.53
C GLU A 70 -6.68 -1.19 2.36
N PHE A 71 -5.56 -1.56 3.00
CA PHE A 71 -4.90 -2.84 2.79
C PHE A 71 -5.51 -4.02 3.58
N PRO A 72 -5.29 -5.26 3.12
CA PRO A 72 -5.63 -6.48 3.85
C PRO A 72 -4.87 -6.63 5.17
N PHE A 73 -5.54 -7.10 6.21
CA PHE A 73 -4.92 -7.39 7.50
C PHE A 73 -5.54 -8.62 8.16
N LYS A 74 -4.84 -9.19 9.14
CA LYS A 74 -5.34 -10.29 9.96
C LYS A 74 -5.81 -9.76 11.31
N LEU A 75 -6.92 -10.27 11.82
CA LEU A 75 -7.43 -9.92 13.14
C LEU A 75 -7.71 -11.18 13.97
N TRP A 76 -7.31 -11.16 15.23
CA TRP A 76 -7.58 -12.24 16.18
C TRP A 76 -7.62 -11.73 17.62
N TRP A 77 -8.10 -12.55 18.54
CA TRP A 77 -8.19 -12.23 19.96
C TRP A 77 -8.10 -13.52 20.79
N TYR A 78 -8.07 -13.41 22.12
CA TYR A 78 -7.99 -14.58 22.98
C TYR A 78 -9.19 -15.51 22.79
N GLY A 79 -8.93 -16.77 22.44
CA GLY A 79 -9.97 -17.77 22.17
C GLY A 79 -10.48 -17.81 20.72
N SER A 80 -9.94 -17.00 19.79
CA SER A 80 -10.23 -17.15 18.35
C SER A 80 -9.37 -18.20 17.64
N GLY A 81 -8.51 -18.91 18.37
CA GLY A 81 -7.53 -19.85 17.82
C GLY A 81 -6.15 -19.26 17.53
N GLY A 82 -5.91 -18.00 17.92
CA GLY A 82 -4.62 -17.33 17.79
C GLY A 82 -4.30 -16.89 16.36
N GLU A 83 -3.03 -16.60 16.10
CA GLU A 83 -2.56 -16.08 14.80
C GLU A 83 -2.76 -17.08 13.65
N SER A 84 -2.64 -18.38 13.91
CA SER A 84 -2.76 -19.44 12.90
C SER A 84 -4.18 -19.56 12.33
N LYS A 85 -5.20 -19.15 13.10
CA LYS A 85 -6.61 -19.11 12.71
C LYS A 85 -7.13 -17.68 12.61
N ALA A 86 -6.24 -16.69 12.51
CA ALA A 86 -6.64 -15.31 12.36
C ALA A 86 -7.39 -15.10 11.04
N GLU A 87 -8.48 -14.34 11.11
CA GLU A 87 -9.32 -14.05 9.96
C GLU A 87 -8.64 -12.96 9.12
N LEU A 88 -8.45 -13.24 7.83
CA LEU A 88 -7.98 -12.24 6.86
C LEU A 88 -9.16 -11.36 6.49
N ILE A 89 -9.00 -10.05 6.67
CA ILE A 89 -10.02 -9.04 6.39
C ILE A 89 -9.52 -8.20 5.23
N GLU A 90 -10.23 -8.26 4.11
CA GLU A 90 -9.97 -7.48 2.90
C GLU A 90 -11.07 -6.43 2.68
N GLN A 91 -12.30 -6.77 3.05
CA GLN A 91 -13.49 -5.95 2.75
C GLN A 91 -14.18 -5.40 4.01
N ASP A 92 -14.92 -4.30 3.86
CA ASP A 92 -15.70 -3.69 4.96
C ASP A 92 -16.76 -4.65 5.51
N MET A 93 -17.36 -5.48 4.66
CA MET A 93 -18.37 -6.48 5.09
C MET A 93 -17.77 -7.58 5.97
N GLU A 94 -16.53 -7.98 5.72
CA GLU A 94 -15.80 -8.92 6.58
C GLU A 94 -15.47 -8.27 7.91
N TYR A 95 -14.97 -7.04 7.86
CA TYR A 95 -14.67 -6.25 9.04
C TYR A 95 -15.90 -6.12 9.96
N ASN A 96 -17.03 -5.69 9.41
CA ASN A 96 -18.28 -5.51 10.17
C ASN A 96 -18.75 -6.81 10.82
N ARG A 97 -18.63 -7.96 10.12
CA ARG A 97 -18.97 -9.28 10.68
C ARG A 97 -18.02 -9.69 11.81
N VAL A 98 -16.74 -9.35 11.71
CA VAL A 98 -15.75 -9.65 12.76
C VAL A 98 -15.98 -8.77 13.99
N ILE A 99 -16.17 -7.45 13.80
CA ILE A 99 -16.43 -6.51 14.89
C ILE A 99 -17.75 -6.85 15.59
N ALA A 100 -18.84 -7.15 14.86
CA ALA A 100 -20.09 -7.56 15.48
C ALA A 100 -19.93 -8.80 16.37
N ARG A 101 -19.18 -9.81 15.92
CA ARG A 101 -18.86 -11.00 16.73
C ARG A 101 -18.04 -10.66 17.97
N LEU A 102 -17.15 -9.68 17.88
CA LEU A 102 -16.31 -9.23 18.97
C LEU A 102 -17.10 -8.43 20.01
N LEU A 103 -17.99 -7.53 19.57
CA LEU A 103 -18.84 -6.71 20.42
C LEU A 103 -19.81 -7.57 21.25
N CYS A 104 -20.31 -8.67 20.68
CA CYS A 104 -21.16 -9.63 21.41
C CYS A 104 -20.42 -10.37 22.56
N LYS A 105 -19.09 -10.25 22.67
CA LYS A 105 -18.32 -10.97 23.69
C LYS A 105 -17.98 -10.05 24.87
N PRO A 106 -18.53 -10.29 26.07
CA PRO A 106 -18.38 -9.36 27.19
C PRO A 106 -16.95 -9.31 27.74
N ASN A 107 -16.20 -10.43 27.71
CA ASN A 107 -14.92 -10.56 28.39
C ASN A 107 -13.69 -10.35 27.49
N ILE A 108 -13.90 -9.93 26.24
CA ILE A 108 -12.79 -9.70 25.31
C ILE A 108 -12.47 -8.22 25.32
N LEU A 109 -11.23 -7.93 25.73
CA LEU A 109 -10.64 -6.60 25.76
C LEU A 109 -9.41 -6.56 24.86
N ASP A 110 -8.63 -7.64 24.80
CA ASP A 110 -7.41 -7.72 24.00
C ASP A 110 -7.68 -8.23 22.58
N VAL A 111 -7.40 -7.38 21.60
CA VAL A 111 -7.49 -7.67 20.16
C VAL A 111 -6.11 -7.47 19.54
N THR A 112 -5.71 -8.35 18.65
CA THR A 112 -4.46 -8.22 17.90
C THR A 112 -4.75 -8.15 16.41
N MET A 113 -4.21 -7.12 15.77
CA MET A 113 -4.21 -6.90 14.34
C MET A 113 -2.80 -7.14 13.80
N SER A 114 -2.64 -7.84 12.67
CA SER A 114 -1.36 -7.86 11.97
C SER A 114 -1.43 -7.59 10.49
N PHE A 115 -0.36 -6.98 9.98
CA PHE A 115 -0.16 -6.69 8.57
C PHE A 115 1.31 -6.79 8.20
N ASP A 116 1.58 -7.10 6.93
CA ASP A 116 2.91 -7.34 6.39
C ASP A 116 3.25 -6.23 5.40
N LEU A 117 4.23 -5.38 5.72
CA LEU A 117 4.65 -4.24 4.90
C LEU A 117 5.06 -4.66 3.49
N ASP A 118 5.69 -5.82 3.35
CA ASP A 118 6.15 -6.31 2.06
C ASP A 118 4.97 -6.66 1.15
N LYS A 119 3.85 -7.13 1.74
CA LYS A 119 2.63 -7.44 1.00
C LYS A 119 1.78 -6.21 0.70
N ILE A 120 1.85 -5.19 1.53
CA ILE A 120 1.04 -3.97 1.35
C ILE A 120 1.77 -2.87 0.57
N ALA A 121 2.94 -3.17 -0.01
CA ALA A 121 3.73 -2.22 -0.80
C ALA A 121 2.94 -1.55 -1.95
N GLN A 122 1.92 -2.21 -2.48
CA GLN A 122 1.03 -1.64 -3.51
C GLN A 122 0.16 -0.48 -3.01
N PHE A 123 -0.11 -0.42 -1.69
CA PHE A 123 -0.89 0.64 -1.05
C PHE A 123 -0.02 1.83 -0.61
N ARG A 124 1.27 1.82 -0.97
CA ARG A 124 2.20 2.91 -0.64
C ARG A 124 1.87 4.14 -1.48
N LEU A 125 1.74 5.29 -0.82
CA LEU A 125 1.60 6.60 -1.43
C LEU A 125 2.87 6.92 -2.25
N ARG A 126 2.78 6.80 -3.58
CA ARG A 126 3.89 7.15 -4.48
C ARG A 126 3.97 8.67 -4.61
N LYS A 127 5.07 9.27 -4.12
CA LYS A 127 5.32 10.73 -4.22
C LYS A 127 5.68 11.22 -5.62
N ARG A 128 5.86 10.31 -6.59
CA ARG A 128 6.16 10.66 -7.99
C ARG A 128 5.08 10.04 -8.87
N PRO A 129 4.50 10.79 -9.82
CA PRO A 129 3.74 10.16 -10.90
C PRO A 129 4.67 9.15 -11.57
N LEU A 130 4.18 7.93 -11.76
CA LEU A 130 4.86 6.97 -12.62
C LEU A 130 5.04 7.67 -13.96
N ALA A 131 6.29 7.97 -14.33
CA ALA A 131 6.61 7.96 -15.75
C ALA A 131 6.19 6.55 -16.20
N LEU A 132 5.23 6.48 -17.11
CA LEU A 132 4.98 5.24 -17.83
C LEU A 132 6.30 4.96 -18.56
N ASP A 133 7.10 4.05 -18.01
CA ASP A 133 8.25 3.52 -18.71
C ASP A 133 7.69 2.74 -19.90
N ASP A 134 7.62 3.40 -21.06
CA ASP A 134 7.45 2.77 -22.37
C ASP A 134 8.74 1.98 -22.66
N ASP A 135 8.90 0.83 -22.00
CA ASP A 135 9.91 -0.16 -22.35
C ASP A 135 9.39 -0.98 -23.55
N GLU A 136 9.60 -0.46 -24.75
CA GLU A 136 10.08 -1.16 -25.95
C GLU A 136 9.79 -0.31 -27.19
N ILE A 137 10.79 0.45 -27.64
CA ILE A 137 11.32 0.42 -29.02
C ILE A 137 12.68 1.11 -28.96
N THR A 138 13.71 0.32 -29.22
CA THR A 138 15.08 0.69 -29.57
C THR A 138 15.23 2.06 -30.23
N GLY A 139 16.08 2.92 -29.66
CA GLY A 139 16.71 4.02 -30.41
C GLY A 139 16.88 5.32 -29.63
N THR A 140 17.98 5.43 -28.88
CA THR A 140 18.74 6.69 -28.69
C THR A 140 17.92 7.95 -28.30
N THR A 141 17.16 7.92 -27.22
CA THR A 141 16.41 9.11 -26.76
C THR A 141 17.18 9.91 -25.70
N THR A 142 18.27 10.55 -26.11
CA THR A 142 18.94 11.62 -25.34
C THR A 142 18.34 13.00 -25.71
N GLU A 143 17.03 13.09 -25.96
CA GLU A 143 16.37 14.34 -26.39
C GLU A 143 15.15 14.73 -25.55
N LEU A 144 14.87 14.05 -24.44
CA LEU A 144 13.69 14.36 -23.62
C LEU A 144 13.94 15.31 -22.44
N SER A 145 15.19 15.75 -22.23
CA SER A 145 15.55 16.56 -21.05
C SER A 145 15.44 18.08 -21.26
N ARG A 146 15.35 18.59 -22.49
CA ARG A 146 15.16 20.03 -22.77
C ARG A 146 14.45 20.28 -24.10
N GLY A 147 13.30 20.96 -24.08
CA GLY A 147 12.76 21.69 -25.24
C GLY A 147 11.31 21.40 -25.60
N SER A 148 10.65 22.38 -26.21
CA SER A 148 9.26 22.39 -26.70
C SER A 148 8.76 21.03 -27.23
N LYS A 149 7.65 20.53 -26.66
CA LYS A 149 6.91 19.31 -27.03
C LYS A 149 6.33 19.31 -28.45
N VAL A 150 7.14 19.59 -29.47
CA VAL A 150 6.73 19.49 -30.87
C VAL A 150 7.73 18.56 -31.57
N PRO A 151 7.30 17.33 -31.91
CA PRO A 151 8.10 16.42 -32.73
C PRO A 151 8.53 17.13 -34.02
N ARG A 152 9.83 17.17 -34.28
CA ARG A 152 10.36 17.74 -35.54
C ARG A 152 10.20 16.70 -36.64
N LEU A 153 9.50 17.10 -37.71
CA LEU A 153 9.14 16.23 -38.82
C LEU A 153 10.35 15.70 -39.63
N ASP A 154 11.53 16.27 -39.41
CA ASP A 154 12.76 15.94 -40.13
C ASP A 154 13.44 14.66 -39.60
N PHE A 155 13.04 14.17 -38.42
CA PHE A 155 13.56 12.94 -37.81
C PHE A 155 12.71 11.69 -38.11
N TYR A 156 11.59 11.85 -38.82
CA TYR A 156 10.71 10.73 -39.15
C TYR A 156 10.90 10.32 -40.61
N ASP A 157 11.11 9.02 -40.82
CA ASP A 157 11.16 8.39 -42.14
C ASP A 157 9.83 8.60 -42.89
N ASP A 158 9.87 8.60 -44.22
CA ASP A 158 8.74 8.99 -45.06
C ASP A 158 7.51 8.06 -44.87
N ALA A 159 7.74 6.79 -44.52
CA ALA A 159 6.67 5.86 -44.14
C ALA A 159 5.98 6.24 -42.83
N SER A 160 6.70 6.85 -41.89
CA SER A 160 6.18 7.30 -40.59
C SER A 160 5.49 8.66 -40.67
N ARG A 161 5.81 9.46 -41.71
CA ARG A 161 5.16 10.75 -42.01
C ARG A 161 3.73 10.61 -42.54
N VAL A 162 3.34 9.44 -43.06
CA VAL A 162 2.00 9.18 -43.62
C VAL A 162 0.89 9.46 -42.59
N ASN A 163 1.13 9.16 -41.31
CA ASN A 163 0.17 9.44 -40.23
C ASN A 163 0.11 10.94 -39.84
N GLY A 164 1.09 11.75 -40.25
CA GLY A 164 1.11 13.20 -40.01
C GLY A 164 0.01 13.95 -40.77
N LEU A 165 -0.38 13.47 -41.96
CA LEU A 165 -1.47 14.04 -42.75
C LEU A 165 -2.82 13.97 -42.02
N SER A 166 -3.09 12.85 -41.34
CA SER A 166 -4.28 12.68 -40.51
C SER A 166 -4.32 13.71 -39.37
N LEU A 167 -3.15 14.01 -38.77
CA LEU A 167 -3.00 14.98 -37.69
C LEU A 167 -3.24 16.42 -38.18
N ILE A 168 -2.81 16.75 -39.40
CA ILE A 168 -3.11 18.05 -40.06
C ILE A 168 -4.60 18.17 -40.35
N ASN A 169 -5.24 17.10 -40.84
CA ASN A 169 -6.67 17.10 -41.14
C ASN A 169 -7.54 17.24 -39.89
N ILE A 170 -7.16 16.58 -38.79
CA ILE A 170 -7.82 16.74 -37.49
C ILE A 170 -7.67 18.18 -36.98
N LYS A 171 -6.45 18.75 -37.02
CA LYS A 171 -6.24 20.15 -36.64
C LYS A 171 -7.05 21.13 -37.49
N ARG A 172 -7.20 20.89 -38.80
CA ARG A 172 -8.03 21.73 -39.68
C ARG A 172 -9.51 21.65 -39.32
N LYS A 173 -9.98 20.48 -38.89
CA LYS A 173 -11.40 20.23 -38.57
C LYS A 173 -11.82 20.75 -37.19
N PHE A 174 -10.88 20.84 -36.24
CA PHE A 174 -11.16 21.23 -34.85
C PHE A 174 -10.58 22.60 -34.44
N ARG A 175 -10.12 23.40 -35.40
CA ARG A 175 -9.72 24.79 -35.15
C ARG A 175 -10.92 25.70 -35.46
N ALA A 176 -11.76 25.89 -34.44
CA ALA A 176 -12.67 27.03 -34.33
C ALA A 176 -11.93 28.19 -33.66
#